data_AF-A0A9D4N934-F1
#
_entry.id   AF-A0A9D4N934-F1
#
_cell.length_a   1.000
_cell.length_b   1.000
_cell.length_c   1.000
_cell.angle_alpha   90.00
_cell.angle_beta   90.00
_cell.angle_gamma   90.00
#
_symmetry.space_group_name_H-M   'P 1'
#
loop_
_entity.id
_entity.type
_entity.pdbx_description
1 polymer ?
#
loop_
_entity_poly.entity_id
_entity_poly.type
_entity_poly.pdbx_seq_one_letter_code
_entity_poly.pdbx_strand_id
1 'polypeptide(L)'
;MERKGVSVHQVVLEQPMQRVMMVGTLQGHRDWDTGLFACCSDCKTLLCTWFCLPCVLCDISKRMGECMCMPFCVPDGLLALRARMRTLGGIQGSICNDCLVLNCCGACAVCQMRRELDAMGL
;
A
#
# COMPACT_ATOMS: atom_id res chain seq x y z
N MET A 1 -6.79 -62.13 -36.26
CA MET A 1 -5.66 -61.25 -35.88
C MET A 1 -6.13 -59.81 -35.93
N GLU A 2 -6.65 -59.29 -34.81
CA GLU A 2 -7.05 -57.89 -34.65
C GLU A 2 -5.83 -57.06 -34.27
N ARG A 3 -5.54 -56.00 -35.04
CA ARG A 3 -4.48 -55.04 -34.73
C ARG A 3 -5.03 -54.06 -33.69
N LYS A 4 -4.53 -54.15 -32.45
CA LYS A 4 -4.83 -53.19 -31.38
C LYS A 4 -4.29 -51.81 -31.79
N GLY A 5 -5.17 -50.82 -31.88
CA GLY A 5 -4.80 -49.43 -32.13
C GLY A 5 -3.96 -48.89 -30.99
N VAL A 6 -2.78 -48.37 -31.31
CA VAL A 6 -1.91 -47.67 -30.36
C VAL A 6 -2.48 -46.27 -30.17
N SER A 7 -2.97 -45.98 -28.96
CA SER A 7 -3.38 -44.63 -28.58
C SER A 7 -2.12 -43.81 -28.27
N VAL A 8 -1.80 -42.86 -29.15
CA VAL A 8 -0.65 -41.97 -28.99
C VAL A 8 -0.95 -41.00 -27.85
N HIS A 9 -0.24 -41.14 -26.73
CA HIS A 9 -0.26 -40.14 -25.66
C HIS A 9 0.41 -38.86 -26.16
N GLN A 10 -0.37 -37.80 -26.31
CA GLN A 10 0.15 -36.47 -26.59
C GLN A 10 0.86 -35.95 -25.34
N VAL A 11 2.20 -35.97 -25.34
CA VAL A 11 3.00 -35.36 -24.29
C VAL A 11 3.11 -33.86 -24.61
N VAL A 12 2.58 -33.02 -23.73
CA VAL A 12 2.69 -31.56 -23.84
C VAL A 12 4.13 -31.17 -23.53
N LEU A 13 4.91 -30.82 -24.56
CA LEU A 13 6.33 -30.45 -24.44
C LEU A 13 6.54 -28.97 -24.07
N GLU A 14 5.55 -28.11 -24.31
CA GLU A 14 5.59 -26.69 -23.95
C GLU A 14 4.48 -26.36 -22.95
N GLN A 15 4.88 -26.10 -21.72
CA GLN A 15 4.01 -25.45 -20.75
C GLN A 15 4.02 -23.95 -21.06
N PRO A 16 2.88 -23.23 -20.99
CA PRO A 16 2.91 -21.78 -21.09
C PRO A 16 3.88 -21.26 -20.02
N MET A 17 4.81 -20.39 -20.41
CA MET A 17 5.68 -19.71 -19.45
C MET A 17 4.77 -19.03 -18.43
N GLN A 18 4.61 -19.68 -17.28
CA GLN A 18 3.89 -19.10 -16.17
C GLN A 18 4.70 -17.87 -15.85
N ARG A 19 4.12 -16.69 -16.07
CA ARG A 19 4.68 -15.43 -15.56
C ARG A 19 4.65 -15.60 -14.05
N VAL A 20 5.69 -16.22 -13.51
CA VAL A 20 6.05 -16.12 -12.11
C VAL A 20 6.28 -14.62 -11.97
N MET A 21 5.28 -13.90 -11.48
CA MET A 21 5.56 -12.63 -10.85
C MET A 21 6.41 -13.04 -9.67
N MET A 22 7.73 -12.97 -9.88
CA MET A 22 8.65 -12.86 -8.77
C MET A 22 7.97 -11.83 -7.88
N VAL A 23 7.66 -12.19 -6.64
CA VAL A 23 7.56 -11.18 -5.59
C VAL A 23 9.00 -10.68 -5.41
N GLY A 24 9.50 -10.02 -6.47
CA GLY A 24 10.72 -9.26 -6.42
C GLY A 24 10.47 -8.25 -5.32
N THR A 25 11.49 -8.03 -4.52
CA THR A 25 11.47 -6.97 -3.53
C THR A 25 10.94 -5.72 -4.23
N LEU A 26 9.71 -5.31 -3.90
CA LEU A 26 9.24 -3.94 -4.13
C LEU A 26 10.06 -3.07 -3.19
N GLN A 27 11.37 -3.08 -3.37
CA GLN A 27 12.28 -2.17 -2.76
C GLN A 27 11.96 -0.88 -3.48
N GLY A 28 11.26 0.01 -2.77
CA GLY A 28 11.06 1.36 -3.26
C GLY A 28 12.39 1.93 -3.78
N HIS A 29 12.33 2.91 -4.65
CA HIS A 29 13.54 3.56 -5.16
C HIS A 29 13.74 4.96 -4.54
N ARG A 30 12.80 5.45 -3.73
CA ARG A 30 12.86 6.78 -3.12
C ARG A 30 12.37 6.81 -1.67
N ASP A 31 12.65 7.91 -0.98
CA ASP A 31 12.07 8.22 0.33
C ASP A 31 10.74 8.99 0.21
N TRP A 32 10.09 9.21 1.36
CA TRP A 32 8.92 10.09 1.48
C TRP A 32 9.28 11.51 1.04
N ASP A 33 8.36 12.21 0.38
CA ASP A 33 8.61 13.57 -0.09
C ASP A 33 8.77 14.56 1.07
N THR A 34 8.06 14.30 2.18
CA THR A 34 8.15 15.09 3.41
C THR A 34 8.49 14.23 4.62
N GLY A 35 9.25 14.82 5.55
CA GLY A 35 9.52 14.21 6.85
C GLY A 35 8.25 14.00 7.68
N LEU A 36 8.30 13.04 8.62
CA LEU A 36 7.15 12.64 9.44
C LEU A 36 6.57 13.82 10.23
N PHE A 37 7.44 14.64 10.83
CA PHE A 37 7.06 15.77 11.66
C PHE A 37 6.94 17.10 10.90
N ALA A 38 6.92 17.09 9.56
CA ALA A 38 6.76 18.33 8.79
C ALA A 38 5.41 19.04 9.07
N CYS A 39 4.39 18.33 9.56
CA CYS A 39 3.14 18.94 10.03
C CYS A 39 3.28 19.76 11.32
N CYS A 40 4.37 19.63 12.09
CA CYS A 40 4.57 20.42 13.30
C CYS A 40 4.85 21.90 12.99
N SER A 41 5.31 22.20 11.77
CA SER A 41 5.43 23.57 11.27
C SER A 41 4.06 24.19 10.92
N ASP A 42 3.05 23.35 10.65
CA ASP A 42 1.69 23.73 10.28
C ASP A 42 0.68 23.28 11.36
N CYS A 43 0.70 23.96 12.51
CA CYS A 43 -0.16 23.63 13.66
C CYS A 43 -1.64 23.50 13.30
N LYS A 44 -2.13 24.27 12.32
CA LYS A 44 -3.53 24.20 11.87
C LYS A 44 -3.86 22.83 11.25
N THR A 45 -2.98 22.32 10.38
CA THR A 45 -3.14 21.01 9.73
C THR A 45 -3.04 19.89 10.76
N LEU A 46 -2.12 20.02 11.72
CA LEU A 46 -1.96 19.06 12.81
C LEU A 46 -3.20 19.01 13.72
N LEU A 47 -3.75 20.16 14.10
CA LEU A 47 -4.97 20.25 14.90
C LEU A 47 -6.20 19.74 14.15
N CYS A 48 -6.33 20.02 12.84
CA CYS A 48 -7.41 19.49 12.01
C CYS A 48 -7.33 17.96 11.91
N THR A 49 -6.15 17.39 11.72
CA THR A 49 -5.97 15.94 11.70
C THR A 49 -6.18 15.31 13.07
N TRP A 50 -5.83 16.00 14.15
CA TRP A 50 -6.08 15.50 15.51
C TRP A 50 -7.58 15.49 15.86
N PHE A 51 -8.29 16.57 15.51
CA PHE A 51 -9.71 16.72 15.83
C PHE A 51 -10.66 16.01 14.86
N CYS A 52 -10.27 15.88 13.59
CA CYS A 52 -11.06 15.20 12.53
C CYS A 52 -10.27 14.06 11.90
N LEU A 53 -9.48 13.33 12.69
CA LEU A 53 -8.72 12.16 12.23
C LEU A 53 -9.56 11.19 11.39
N PRO A 54 -10.79 10.82 11.80
CA PRO A 54 -11.57 9.89 11.01
C PRO A 54 -11.94 10.43 9.62
N CYS A 55 -12.18 11.73 9.52
CA CYS A 55 -12.51 12.41 8.26
C CYS A 55 -11.32 12.36 7.28
N VAL A 56 -10.12 12.62 7.79
CA VAL A 56 -8.88 12.59 7.00
C VAL A 56 -8.56 11.16 6.53
N LEU A 57 -8.81 10.17 7.38
CA LEU A 57 -8.68 8.76 7.03
C LEU A 57 -9.64 8.35 5.90
N CYS A 58 -10.92 8.74 6.01
CA CYS A 58 -11.90 8.50 4.94
C CYS A 58 -11.48 9.15 3.61
N ASP A 59 -10.92 10.35 3.67
CA ASP A 59 -10.41 11.06 2.49
C ASP A 59 -9.23 10.32 1.85
N ILE A 60 -8.23 9.91 2.66
CA ILE A 60 -7.10 9.10 2.19
C ILE A 60 -7.60 7.82 1.54
N SER A 61 -8.51 7.08 2.18
CA SER A 61 -9.06 5.85 1.62
C SER A 61 -9.78 6.10 0.30
N LYS A 62 -10.60 7.15 0.23
CA LYS A 62 -11.30 7.52 -1.00
C LYS A 62 -10.34 7.84 -2.15
N ARG A 63 -9.31 8.64 -1.88
CA ARG A 63 -8.28 9.02 -2.87
C ARG A 63 -7.45 7.83 -3.33
N MET A 64 -7.21 6.88 -2.44
CA MET A 64 -6.58 5.61 -2.79
C MET A 64 -7.53 4.64 -3.53
N GLY A 65 -8.83 4.95 -3.65
CA GLY A 65 -9.82 4.07 -4.28
C GLY A 65 -10.28 2.91 -3.40
N GLU A 66 -10.10 3.01 -2.08
CA GLU A 66 -10.62 2.06 -1.08
C GLU A 66 -11.97 2.52 -0.52
N CYS A 67 -12.68 1.62 0.16
CA CYS A 67 -13.86 1.99 0.95
C CYS A 67 -13.49 3.02 2.03
N MET A 68 -14.31 4.06 2.21
CA MET A 68 -14.11 5.08 3.26
C MET A 68 -14.03 4.48 4.66
N CYS A 69 -14.73 3.36 4.88
CA CYS A 69 -14.76 2.66 6.16
C CYS A 69 -13.56 1.72 6.36
N MET A 70 -12.74 1.50 5.34
CA MET A 70 -11.59 0.59 5.39
C MET A 70 -10.68 0.83 6.61
N PRO A 71 -10.32 2.06 6.99
CA PRO A 71 -9.49 2.32 8.16
C PRO A 71 -10.10 1.86 9.50
N PHE A 72 -11.44 1.74 9.56
CA PHE A 72 -12.17 1.43 10.79
C PHE A 72 -12.72 0.00 10.82
N CYS A 73 -13.02 -0.56 9.64
CA CYS A 73 -13.59 -1.91 9.52
C CYS A 73 -12.53 -3.00 9.42
N VAL A 74 -11.28 -2.64 9.08
CA VAL A 74 -10.18 -3.59 8.93
C VAL A 74 -9.19 -3.39 10.07
N PRO A 75 -8.81 -4.47 10.80
CA PRO A 75 -7.73 -4.37 11.78
C PRO A 75 -6.47 -3.88 11.09
N ASP A 76 -5.82 -2.87 11.68
CA ASP A 76 -4.64 -2.21 11.10
C ASP A 76 -4.88 -1.64 9.68
N GLY A 77 -6.13 -1.23 9.37
CA GLY A 77 -6.47 -0.65 8.06
C GLY A 77 -5.62 0.57 7.70
N LEU A 78 -5.20 1.37 8.69
CA LEU A 78 -4.27 2.49 8.47
C LEU A 78 -2.86 2.01 8.08
N LEU A 79 -2.37 0.92 8.68
CA LEU A 79 -1.10 0.30 8.29
C LEU A 79 -1.18 -0.26 6.87
N ALA A 80 -2.30 -0.90 6.52
CA ALA A 80 -2.53 -1.39 5.17
C ALA A 80 -2.55 -0.25 4.13
N LEU A 81 -3.22 0.87 4.43
CA LEU A 81 -3.19 2.06 3.56
C LEU A 81 -1.79 2.64 3.43
N ARG A 82 -1.03 2.74 4.53
CA ARG A 82 0.36 3.22 4.48
C ARG A 82 1.25 2.30 3.66
N ALA A 83 1.17 0.99 3.86
CA ALA A 83 1.92 0.01 3.09
C ALA A 83 1.56 0.07 1.60
N ARG A 84 0.27 0.14 1.27
CA ARG A 84 -0.19 0.29 -0.11
C ARG A 84 0.31 1.60 -0.74
N MET A 85 0.26 2.71 -0.02
CA MET A 85 0.76 4.01 -0.49
C MET A 85 2.26 3.94 -0.82
N ARG A 86 3.05 3.24 0.00
CA ARG A 86 4.48 3.03 -0.28
C ARG A 86 4.72 2.21 -1.52
N THR A 87 3.92 1.16 -1.72
CA THR A 87 3.98 0.35 -2.94
C THR A 87 3.63 1.17 -4.18
N LEU A 88 2.59 2.00 -4.11
CA LEU A 88 2.17 2.88 -5.22
C LEU A 88 3.21 3.97 -5.51
N GLY A 89 3.77 4.57 -4.46
CA GLY A 89 4.74 5.66 -4.58
C GLY A 89 6.19 5.22 -4.79
N GLY A 90 6.48 3.92 -4.77
CA GLY A 90 7.87 3.42 -4.84
C GLY A 90 8.73 3.84 -3.63
N ILE A 91 8.16 3.88 -2.43
CA ILE A 91 8.80 4.42 -1.22
C ILE A 91 9.53 3.30 -0.44
N GLN A 92 10.79 3.52 -0.04
CA GLN A 92 11.68 2.58 0.66
C GLN A 92 11.43 2.44 2.15
N GLY A 93 11.31 1.20 2.66
CA GLY A 93 11.02 0.91 4.06
C GLY A 93 10.30 -0.42 4.27
N SER A 94 9.91 -0.68 5.53
CA SER A 94 9.30 -1.95 5.93
C SER A 94 7.97 -1.73 6.66
N ILE A 95 7.10 -2.75 6.62
CA ILE A 95 5.83 -2.76 7.37
C ILE A 95 6.09 -2.60 8.87
N CYS A 96 7.18 -3.19 9.39
CA CYS A 96 7.57 -3.03 10.79
C CYS A 96 7.85 -1.55 11.13
N ASN A 97 8.61 -0.85 10.28
CA ASN A 97 8.85 0.57 10.47
C ASN A 97 7.57 1.40 10.37
N ASP A 98 6.66 1.06 9.46
CA ASP A 98 5.38 1.72 9.34
C ASP A 98 4.50 1.52 10.59
N CYS A 99 4.50 0.31 11.15
CA CYS A 99 3.82 0.00 12.41
C CYS A 99 4.39 0.85 13.56
N LEU A 100 5.72 0.93 13.69
CA LEU A 100 6.36 1.76 14.72
C LEU A 100 6.02 3.25 14.56
N VAL A 101 6.02 3.76 13.32
CA VAL A 101 5.66 5.15 13.02
C VAL A 101 4.21 5.44 13.39
N LEU A 102 3.28 4.54 13.07
CA LEU A 102 1.87 4.68 13.41
C LEU A 102 1.62 4.62 14.93
N ASN A 103 2.35 3.77 15.65
CA ASN A 103 2.26 3.67 17.11
C ASN A 103 2.91 4.87 17.82
N CYS A 104 3.99 5.45 17.26
CA CYS A 104 4.68 6.58 17.85
C CYS A 104 3.92 7.91 17.65
N CYS A 105 3.54 8.23 16.41
CA CYS A 105 2.70 9.38 16.10
C CYS A 105 1.80 9.12 14.88
N GLY A 106 0.65 8.49 15.13
CA GLY A 106 -0.35 8.22 14.09
C GLY A 106 -0.85 9.48 13.37
N ALA A 107 -1.10 10.58 14.09
CA ALA A 107 -1.54 11.83 13.48
C ALA A 107 -0.49 12.44 12.53
N CYS A 108 0.79 12.42 12.92
CA CYS A 108 1.90 12.88 12.07
C CYS A 108 2.02 12.02 10.82
N ALA A 109 1.90 10.69 10.98
CA ALA A 109 1.93 9.74 9.89
C ALA A 109 0.77 9.93 8.90
N VAL A 110 -0.44 10.19 9.40
CA VAL A 110 -1.62 10.51 8.57
C VAL A 110 -1.42 11.83 7.81
N CYS A 111 -0.88 12.86 8.47
CA CYS A 111 -0.51 14.11 7.80
C CYS A 111 0.53 13.89 6.70
N GLN A 112 1.56 13.07 6.96
CA GLN A 112 2.57 12.69 5.97
C GLN A 112 1.91 11.98 4.79
N MET A 113 1.05 11.00 5.04
CA MET A 113 0.31 10.26 4.00
C MET A 113 -0.57 11.18 3.15
N ARG A 114 -1.26 12.14 3.78
CA ARG A 114 -2.10 13.11 3.07
C ARG A 114 -1.27 13.97 2.10
N ARG A 115 -0.15 14.53 2.56
CA ARG A 115 0.77 15.31 1.71
C ARG A 115 1.38 14.47 0.61
N GLU A 116 1.69 13.21 0.89
CA GLU A 116 2.23 12.31 -0.11
C GLU A 116 1.22 12.04 -1.23
N LEU A 117 -0.07 11.85 -0.90
CA LEU A 117 -1.11 11.75 -1.93
C LEU A 117 -1.22 13.04 -2.76
N ASP A 118 -1.08 14.21 -2.13
CA ASP A 118 -1.08 15.49 -2.83
C ASP A 118 0.12 15.59 -3.79
N ALA A 119 1.30 15.10 -3.38
CA ALA A 119 2.50 15.03 -4.22
C ALA A 119 2.36 14.00 -5.37
N MET A 120 1.60 12.92 -5.16
CA MET A 120 1.28 11.94 -6.21
C MET A 120 0.19 12.43 -7.19
N GLY A 121 -0.49 13.55 -6.90
CA GLY A 121 -1.57 14.09 -7.73
C GLY A 121 -2.88 13.30 -7.65
N LEU A 122 -3.09 12.57 -6.54
CA LEU A 122 -4.34 11.84 -6.23
C LEU A 122 -5.34 12.68 -5.45
#